data_AF-A0A0M1N0P7-F1
#
_entry.id   AF-A0A0M1N0P7-F1
#
_cell.length_a   1.000
_cell.length_b   1.000
_cell.length_c   1.000
_cell.angle_alpha   90.00
_cell.angle_beta   90.00
_cell.angle_gamma   90.00
#
_symmetry.space_group_name_H-M   'P 1'
#
loop_
_entity.id
_entity.type
_entity.pdbx_description
1 polymer ?
#
loop_
_entity_poly.entity_id
_entity_poly.type
_entity_poly.pdbx_seq_one_letter_code
_entity_poly.pdbx_strand_id
1 'polypeptide(L)'
;MEVLIVHRQMSTEKAFQHALKLLKLVEINDPERVMFSYPYQLSGGMCQRVAIAIALACEPEILIADEPTTAIDVLVQKEILQLIKNLQKKNKMALLFITHDLGVVSQVTDNIIVLYKGQIVEKAASSVLLETPLHPYTKKLLNDFLITSVNFNHYDEATDFYNAENANFDFRVFKKDGLLDPDLLQISSEHWVRCTINNK
;
A
#
# COMPACT_ATOMS: atom_id res chain seq x y z
N MET A 1 22.54 7.83 -10.20
CA MET A 1 22.91 8.97 -11.08
C MET A 1 22.37 8.81 -12.49
N GLU A 2 22.37 7.60 -13.06
CA GLU A 2 21.86 7.30 -14.41
C GLU A 2 20.52 7.98 -14.73
N VAL A 3 19.53 7.83 -13.85
CA VAL A 3 18.19 8.43 -14.01
C VAL A 3 18.26 9.94 -14.29
N LEU A 4 19.10 10.69 -13.58
CA LEU A 4 19.27 12.14 -13.75
C LEU A 4 19.99 12.49 -15.05
N ILE A 5 20.93 11.66 -15.48
CA ILE A 5 21.69 11.90 -16.72
C ILE A 5 20.78 11.61 -17.92
N VAL A 6 20.13 10.46 -17.93
CA VAL A 6 19.31 9.99 -19.06
C VAL A 6 18.01 10.78 -19.17
N HIS A 7 17.26 10.94 -18.09
CA HIS A 7 15.91 11.51 -18.14
C HIS A 7 15.85 13.02 -17.87
N ARG A 8 16.86 13.59 -17.20
CA ARG A 8 16.95 15.04 -16.94
C ARG A 8 18.06 15.75 -17.71
N GLN A 9 18.81 15.02 -18.56
CA GLN A 9 19.90 15.56 -19.38
C GLN A 9 20.94 16.35 -18.56
N MET A 10 21.16 15.94 -17.31
CA MET A 10 22.15 16.59 -16.45
C MET A 10 23.57 16.16 -16.81
N SER A 11 24.54 17.08 -16.70
CA SER A 11 25.95 16.70 -16.70
C SER A 11 26.27 15.82 -15.49
N THR A 12 27.32 15.00 -15.59
CA THR A 12 27.75 14.10 -14.50
C THR A 12 27.96 14.85 -13.19
N GLU A 13 28.58 16.03 -13.23
CA GLU A 13 28.80 16.87 -12.05
C GLU A 13 27.47 17.34 -11.43
N LYS A 14 26.53 17.83 -12.25
CA LYS A 14 25.20 18.26 -11.77
C LYS A 14 24.41 17.08 -11.21
N ALA A 15 24.45 15.93 -11.89
CA ALA A 15 23.79 14.71 -11.45
C ALA A 15 24.36 14.19 -10.12
N PHE A 16 25.67 14.29 -9.89
CA PHE A 16 26.31 13.93 -8.62
C PHE A 16 25.83 14.84 -7.48
N GLN A 17 25.85 16.16 -7.69
CA GLN A 17 25.37 17.12 -6.69
C GLN A 17 23.87 16.95 -6.40
N HIS A 18 23.08 16.64 -7.42
CA HIS A 18 21.65 16.40 -7.26
C HIS A 18 21.39 15.06 -6.54
N ALA A 19 22.15 14.00 -6.84
CA ALA A 19 22.06 12.74 -6.12
C ALA A 19 22.38 12.90 -4.63
N LEU A 20 23.40 13.68 -4.27
CA LEU A 20 23.69 14.00 -2.85
C LEU A 20 22.51 14.72 -2.17
N LYS A 21 21.86 15.66 -2.87
CA LYS A 21 20.65 16.33 -2.34
C LYS A 21 19.50 15.35 -2.13
N LEU A 22 19.30 14.41 -3.05
CA LEU A 22 18.27 13.37 -2.92
C LEU A 22 18.56 12.44 -1.75
N LEU A 23 19.82 12.02 -1.55
CA LEU A 23 20.20 11.20 -0.39
C LEU A 23 19.95 11.93 0.94
N LYS A 24 20.24 13.24 1.00
CA LYS A 24 19.91 14.08 2.16
C LYS A 24 18.39 14.19 2.36
N LEU A 25 17.63 14.30 1.27
CA LEU A 25 16.17 14.39 1.30
C LEU A 25 15.52 13.13 1.89
N VAL A 26 16.11 11.95 1.66
CA VAL A 26 15.66 10.67 2.25
C VAL A 26 16.34 10.35 3.60
N GLU A 27 16.91 11.37 4.25
CA GLU A 27 17.51 11.31 5.59
C GLU A 27 18.67 10.30 5.72
N ILE A 28 19.48 10.15 4.67
CA ILE A 28 20.78 9.46 4.79
C ILE A 28 21.77 10.41 5.47
N ASN A 29 22.27 10.01 6.63
CA ASN A 29 23.21 10.80 7.45
C ASN A 29 24.57 11.04 6.78
N ASP A 30 25.08 10.06 6.03
CA ASP A 30 26.39 10.09 5.36
C ASP A 30 26.24 9.83 3.85
N PRO A 31 25.67 10.80 3.11
CA PRO A 31 25.35 10.63 1.71
C PRO A 31 26.61 10.52 0.85
N GLU A 32 27.71 11.17 1.24
CA GLU A 32 28.99 11.09 0.54
C GLU A 32 29.52 9.65 0.56
N ARG A 33 29.51 8.94 1.70
CA ARG A 33 29.88 7.52 1.76
C ARG A 33 28.93 6.64 0.97
N VAL A 34 27.62 6.87 1.10
CA VAL A 34 26.58 6.04 0.44
C VAL A 34 26.69 6.15 -1.08
N MET A 35 27.05 7.31 -1.63
CA MET A 35 27.28 7.48 -3.07
C MET A 35 28.33 6.51 -3.64
N PHE A 36 29.29 6.08 -2.82
CA PHE A 36 30.35 5.15 -3.21
C PHE A 36 30.20 3.74 -2.60
N SER A 37 29.07 3.46 -1.95
CA SER A 37 28.80 2.17 -1.32
C SER A 37 28.08 1.21 -2.26
N TYR A 38 28.37 -0.07 -2.16
CA TYR A 38 27.61 -1.14 -2.80
C TYR A 38 26.35 -1.50 -1.97
N PRO A 39 25.30 -2.05 -2.60
CA PRO A 39 24.06 -2.41 -1.90
C PRO A 39 24.26 -3.31 -0.67
N TYR A 40 25.18 -4.26 -0.73
CA TYR A 40 25.48 -5.17 0.40
C TYR A 40 26.21 -4.49 1.58
N GLN A 41 26.64 -3.24 1.43
CA GLN A 41 27.28 -2.45 2.48
C GLN A 41 26.28 -1.52 3.20
N LEU A 42 25.00 -1.57 2.81
CA LEU A 42 23.92 -0.74 3.34
C LEU A 42 22.95 -1.61 4.15
N SER A 43 22.34 -1.04 5.19
CA SER A 43 21.22 -1.71 5.87
C SER A 43 20.00 -1.77 4.95
N GLY A 44 19.05 -2.67 5.22
CA GLY A 44 17.80 -2.76 4.44
C GLY A 44 17.05 -1.43 4.34
N GLY A 45 16.94 -0.71 5.46
CA GLY A 45 16.35 0.63 5.49
C GLY A 45 17.13 1.67 4.66
N MET A 46 18.47 1.61 4.66
CA MET A 46 19.29 2.47 3.81
C MET A 46 19.10 2.15 2.32
N CYS A 47 19.11 0.88 1.94
CA CYS A 47 18.82 0.45 0.57
C CYS A 47 17.46 0.97 0.11
N GLN A 48 16.46 0.89 0.98
CA GLN A 48 15.13 1.38 0.66
C GLN A 48 15.08 2.91 0.53
N ARG A 49 15.74 3.66 1.43
CA ARG A 49 15.87 5.12 1.30
C ARG A 49 16.54 5.51 -0.02
N VAL A 50 17.60 4.80 -0.42
CA VAL A 50 18.25 4.99 -1.73
C VAL A 50 17.27 4.70 -2.88
N ALA A 51 16.48 3.63 -2.81
CA ALA A 51 15.46 3.33 -3.82
C ALA A 51 14.41 4.44 -3.93
N ILE A 52 13.94 4.99 -2.80
CA ILE A 52 13.02 6.14 -2.76
C ILE A 52 13.68 7.37 -3.39
N ALA A 53 14.95 7.65 -3.08
CA ALA A 53 15.69 8.75 -3.68
C ALA A 53 15.79 8.62 -5.20
N ILE A 54 16.01 7.40 -5.71
CA ILE A 54 16.02 7.11 -7.15
C ILE A 54 14.64 7.36 -7.76
N ALA A 55 13.57 6.87 -7.14
CA ALA A 55 12.20 7.07 -7.60
C ALA A 55 11.81 8.55 -7.67
N LEU A 56 12.31 9.37 -6.72
CA LEU A 56 12.03 10.80 -6.65
C LEU A 56 12.96 11.67 -7.51
N ALA A 57 14.00 11.09 -8.12
CA ALA A 57 14.99 11.85 -8.89
C ALA A 57 14.39 12.65 -10.06
N CYS A 58 13.30 12.15 -10.63
CA CYS A 58 12.57 12.80 -11.72
C CYS A 58 11.42 13.70 -11.26
N GLU A 59 11.27 13.95 -9.95
CA GLU A 59 10.14 14.70 -9.37
C GLU A 59 8.79 14.23 -9.93
N PRO A 60 8.43 12.95 -9.75
CA PRO A 60 7.25 12.39 -10.37
C PRO A 60 5.96 12.99 -9.80
N GLU A 61 4.92 13.06 -10.63
CA GLU A 61 3.56 13.43 -10.19
C GLU A 61 2.88 12.28 -9.44
N ILE A 62 3.31 11.04 -9.67
CA ILE A 62 2.79 9.83 -9.02
C ILE A 62 3.94 8.91 -8.57
N LEU A 63 3.88 8.45 -7.32
CA LEU A 63 4.74 7.40 -6.79
C LEU A 63 3.93 6.12 -6.58
N ILE A 64 4.38 5.03 -7.19
CA ILE A 64 3.87 3.69 -6.95
C ILE A 64 4.86 2.98 -6.04
N ALA A 65 4.39 2.57 -4.87
CA ALA A 65 5.20 1.87 -3.89
C ALA A 65 4.65 0.44 -3.74
N ASP A 66 5.36 -0.52 -4.34
CA ASP A 66 5.00 -1.94 -4.34
C ASP A 66 5.74 -2.68 -3.24
N GLU A 67 5.02 -3.10 -2.20
CA GLU A 67 5.57 -3.71 -1.00
C GLU A 67 6.84 -3.01 -0.47
N PRO A 68 6.86 -1.66 -0.42
CA PRO A 68 7.97 -0.96 0.21
C PRO A 68 7.91 -1.39 1.67
N THR A 69 8.96 -1.52 2.47
CA THR A 69 8.89 -1.98 3.88
C THR A 69 8.86 -3.50 4.06
N THR A 70 8.64 -4.29 3.02
CA THR A 70 8.87 -5.75 3.10
C THR A 70 10.33 -6.05 3.50
N ALA A 71 10.51 -7.06 4.33
CA ALA A 71 11.81 -7.54 4.83
C ALA A 71 12.63 -6.51 5.64
N ILE A 72 11.95 -5.54 6.27
CA ILE A 72 12.56 -4.51 7.12
C ILE A 72 11.93 -4.54 8.51
N ASP A 73 12.72 -4.21 9.53
CA ASP A 73 12.26 -4.13 10.93
C ASP A 73 11.11 -3.13 11.11
N VAL A 74 10.11 -3.51 11.92
CA VAL A 74 8.85 -2.76 12.14
C VAL A 74 9.07 -1.30 12.51
N LEU A 75 10.12 -0.98 13.27
CA LEU A 75 10.43 0.41 13.62
C LEU A 75 10.82 1.23 12.39
N VAL A 76 11.70 0.67 11.56
CA VAL A 76 12.20 1.32 10.34
C VAL A 76 11.09 1.44 9.30
N GLN A 77 10.17 0.47 9.21
CA GLN A 77 9.01 0.56 8.32
C GLN A 77 8.21 1.86 8.56
N LYS A 78 7.89 2.16 9.83
CA LYS A 78 7.15 3.38 10.20
C LYS A 78 7.88 4.65 9.78
N GLU A 79 9.19 4.71 9.98
CA GLU A 79 10.01 5.84 9.55
C GLU A 79 9.96 6.03 8.03
N ILE A 80 10.10 4.94 7.26
CA ILE A 80 10.05 4.98 5.79
C ILE A 80 8.69 5.47 5.29
N LEU A 81 7.60 5.01 5.90
CA LEU A 81 6.25 5.42 5.50
C LEU A 81 5.99 6.87 5.82
N GLN A 82 6.44 7.33 6.99
CA GLN A 82 6.33 8.74 7.36
C GLN A 82 7.16 9.62 6.43
N LEU A 83 8.36 9.17 6.05
CA LEU A 83 9.20 9.83 5.05
C LEU A 83 8.44 9.96 3.72
N ILE A 84 7.91 8.85 3.17
CA ILE A 84 7.16 8.86 1.91
C ILE A 84 5.95 9.80 2.00
N LYS A 85 5.19 9.76 3.10
CA LYS A 85 4.02 10.64 3.32
C LYS A 85 4.41 12.11 3.38
N ASN A 86 5.54 12.43 4.02
CA ASN A 86 6.05 13.81 4.07
C ASN A 86 6.48 14.30 2.69
N LEU A 87 7.16 13.44 1.92
CA LEU A 87 7.60 13.76 0.55
C LEU A 87 6.41 13.90 -0.40
N GLN A 88 5.40 13.04 -0.27
CA GLN A 88 4.13 13.12 -0.97
C GLN A 88 3.46 14.49 -0.78
N LYS A 89 3.34 14.95 0.46
CA LYS A 89 2.76 16.27 0.78
C LYS A 89 3.61 17.42 0.24
N LYS A 90 4.92 17.36 0.46
CA LYS A 90 5.86 18.42 0.07
C LYS A 90 5.91 18.61 -1.45
N ASN A 91 5.88 17.49 -2.19
CA ASN A 91 6.00 17.50 -3.64
C ASN A 91 4.63 17.52 -4.35
N LYS A 92 3.52 17.55 -3.61
CA LYS A 92 2.14 17.49 -4.15
C LYS A 92 1.94 16.31 -5.11
N MET A 93 2.43 15.16 -4.70
CA MET A 93 2.47 13.94 -5.49
C MET A 93 1.28 13.03 -5.13
N ALA A 94 0.79 12.23 -6.08
CA ALA A 94 -0.12 11.12 -5.79
C ALA A 94 0.68 9.89 -5.30
N LEU A 95 0.17 9.18 -4.29
CA LEU A 95 0.81 7.98 -3.77
C LEU A 95 -0.13 6.79 -3.95
N LEU A 96 0.30 5.81 -4.75
CA LEU A 96 -0.31 4.49 -4.81
C LEU A 96 0.55 3.53 -3.98
N PHE A 97 -0.01 3.02 -2.90
CA PHE A 97 0.67 2.11 -2.00
C PHE A 97 0.06 0.71 -2.14
N ILE A 98 0.89 -0.30 -2.39
CA ILE A 98 0.49 -1.70 -2.54
C ILE A 98 1.15 -2.48 -1.41
N THR A 99 0.33 -3.14 -0.60
CA THR A 99 0.84 -4.09 0.39
C THR A 99 -0.24 -5.08 0.83
N HIS A 100 0.20 -6.16 1.45
CA HIS A 100 -0.63 -7.07 2.22
C HIS A 100 -0.91 -6.60 3.65
N ASP A 101 -0.18 -5.63 4.21
CA ASP A 101 -0.37 -5.17 5.60
C ASP A 101 -1.34 -3.97 5.72
N LEU A 102 -2.59 -4.25 6.08
CA LEU A 102 -3.62 -3.23 6.30
C LEU A 102 -3.36 -2.36 7.54
N GLY A 103 -2.69 -2.90 8.57
CA GLY A 103 -2.38 -2.17 9.80
C GLY A 103 -1.43 -1.01 9.53
N VAL A 104 -0.43 -1.26 8.70
CA VAL A 104 0.55 -0.27 8.27
C VAL A 104 -0.07 0.79 7.33
N VAL A 105 -0.90 0.37 6.39
CA VAL A 105 -1.52 1.26 5.38
C VAL A 105 -2.56 2.20 5.95
N SER A 106 -3.29 1.75 6.99
CA SER A 106 -4.38 2.51 7.62
C SER A 106 -4.00 3.94 8.03
N GLN A 107 -2.74 4.15 8.41
CA GLN A 107 -2.26 5.42 8.96
C GLN A 107 -1.78 6.39 7.87
N VAL A 108 -1.54 5.90 6.65
CA VAL A 108 -0.84 6.65 5.60
C VAL A 108 -1.65 6.86 4.34
N THR A 109 -2.82 6.25 4.22
CA THR A 109 -3.68 6.34 3.04
C THR A 109 -5.03 6.95 3.34
N ASP A 110 -5.59 7.68 2.35
CA ASP A 110 -6.93 8.26 2.45
C ASP A 110 -8.02 7.27 2.02
N ASN A 111 -7.71 6.40 1.06
CA ASN A 111 -8.62 5.40 0.49
C ASN A 111 -7.92 4.04 0.40
N ILE A 112 -8.67 2.96 0.61
CA ILE A 112 -8.20 1.59 0.50
C ILE A 112 -9.02 0.85 -0.56
N ILE A 113 -8.33 0.04 -1.36
CA ILE A 113 -8.91 -0.90 -2.31
C ILE A 113 -8.41 -2.29 -1.93
N VAL A 114 -9.32 -3.20 -1.66
CA VAL A 114 -9.02 -4.59 -1.35
C VAL A 114 -9.22 -5.42 -2.62
N LEU A 115 -8.18 -6.15 -2.99
CA LEU A 115 -8.20 -7.05 -4.12
C LEU A 115 -8.19 -8.51 -3.65
N TYR A 116 -8.94 -9.36 -4.34
CA TYR A 116 -8.90 -10.80 -4.18
C TYR A 116 -9.00 -11.47 -5.55
N LYS A 117 -8.07 -12.40 -5.86
CA LYS A 117 -8.01 -13.11 -7.16
C LYS A 117 -8.11 -12.18 -8.38
N GLY A 118 -7.46 -11.01 -8.32
CA GLY A 118 -7.45 -10.03 -9.42
C GLY A 118 -8.72 -9.17 -9.52
N GLN A 119 -9.68 -9.32 -8.61
CA GLN A 119 -10.91 -8.53 -8.57
C GLN A 119 -10.89 -7.55 -7.39
N ILE A 120 -11.40 -6.34 -7.60
CA ILE A 120 -11.71 -5.42 -6.51
C ILE A 120 -12.92 -5.99 -5.76
N VAL A 121 -12.72 -6.37 -4.50
CA VAL A 121 -13.78 -6.91 -3.65
C VAL A 121 -14.39 -5.87 -2.74
N GLU A 122 -13.61 -4.85 -2.38
CA GLU A 122 -14.08 -3.76 -1.54
C GLU A 122 -13.24 -2.51 -1.77
N LYS A 123 -13.87 -1.33 -1.73
CA LYS A 123 -13.20 -0.03 -1.83
C LYS A 123 -13.93 0.96 -0.93
N ALA A 124 -13.21 1.65 -0.06
CA ALA A 124 -13.76 2.77 0.71
C ALA A 124 -12.67 3.71 1.21
N ALA A 125 -13.08 4.84 1.79
CA ALA A 125 -12.19 5.65 2.63
C ALA A 125 -11.58 4.78 3.74
N SER A 126 -10.32 5.02 4.10
CA SER A 126 -9.59 4.16 5.05
C SER A 126 -10.33 4.02 6.38
N SER A 127 -10.87 5.11 6.92
CA SER A 127 -11.65 5.08 8.17
C SER A 127 -12.89 4.19 8.08
N VAL A 128 -13.65 4.29 6.99
CA VAL A 128 -14.87 3.51 6.76
C VAL A 128 -14.56 2.02 6.62
N LEU A 129 -13.48 1.69 5.89
CA LEU A 129 -13.08 0.31 5.67
C LEU A 129 -12.59 -0.36 6.96
N LEU A 130 -11.90 0.39 7.82
CA LEU A 130 -11.38 -0.11 9.10
C LEU A 130 -12.46 -0.26 10.16
N GLU A 131 -13.42 0.66 10.23
CA GLU A 131 -14.50 0.63 11.22
C GLU A 131 -15.64 -0.33 10.82
N THR A 132 -16.01 -0.33 9.54
CA THR A 132 -17.17 -1.05 9.02
C THR A 132 -16.84 -1.87 7.77
N PRO A 133 -15.88 -2.80 7.82
CA PRO A 133 -15.60 -3.68 6.69
C PRO A 133 -16.84 -4.52 6.35
N LEU A 134 -17.21 -4.57 5.08
CA LEU A 134 -18.39 -5.30 4.62
C LEU A 134 -18.01 -6.65 4.04
N HIS A 135 -16.97 -6.72 3.20
CA HIS A 135 -16.59 -7.95 2.54
C HIS A 135 -15.94 -8.93 3.53
N PRO A 136 -16.32 -10.22 3.54
CA PRO A 136 -15.78 -11.23 4.46
C PRO A 136 -14.25 -11.35 4.39
N TYR A 137 -13.70 -11.28 3.18
CA TYR A 137 -12.25 -11.29 2.98
C TYR A 137 -11.55 -10.08 3.64
N THR A 138 -12.12 -8.87 3.51
CA THR A 138 -11.60 -7.67 4.17
C THR A 138 -11.63 -7.81 5.69
N LYS A 139 -12.73 -8.35 6.25
CA LYS A 139 -12.84 -8.64 7.69
C LYS A 139 -11.74 -9.58 8.17
N LYS A 140 -11.47 -10.65 7.41
CA LYS A 140 -10.36 -11.55 7.74
C LYS A 140 -9.02 -10.82 7.71
N LEU A 141 -8.71 -10.10 6.63
CA LEU A 141 -7.45 -9.39 6.54
C LEU A 141 -7.29 -8.49 7.78
N LEU A 142 -8.31 -7.73 8.13
CA LEU A 142 -8.26 -6.89 9.34
C LEU A 142 -8.07 -7.68 10.62
N ASN A 143 -8.69 -8.84 10.79
CA ASN A 143 -8.48 -9.70 11.97
C ASN A 143 -7.06 -10.28 12.04
N ASP A 144 -6.50 -10.65 10.89
CA ASP A 144 -5.15 -11.22 10.81
C ASP A 144 -4.08 -10.16 11.18
N PHE A 145 -4.35 -8.87 10.95
CA PHE A 145 -3.39 -7.78 11.17
C PHE A 145 -3.66 -6.91 12.40
N LEU A 146 -4.91 -6.70 12.78
CA LEU A 146 -5.29 -5.91 13.94
C LEU A 146 -5.57 -6.86 15.10
N ILE A 147 -4.60 -7.06 16.00
CA ILE A 147 -4.81 -7.70 17.32
C ILE A 147 -5.70 -6.83 18.24
N THR A 148 -6.61 -6.05 17.67
CA THR A 148 -7.64 -5.35 18.41
C THR A 148 -8.81 -6.29 18.55
N SER A 149 -9.27 -6.45 19.79
CA SER A 149 -10.43 -7.23 20.21
C SER A 149 -11.72 -6.76 19.53
N VAL A 150 -11.84 -7.06 18.23
CA VAL A 150 -13.11 -7.06 17.53
C VAL A 150 -13.52 -8.53 17.49
N ASN A 151 -14.49 -8.87 18.34
CA ASN A 151 -15.12 -10.19 18.34
C ASN A 151 -15.91 -10.36 17.03
N PHE A 152 -15.21 -10.63 15.94
CA PHE A 152 -15.81 -11.26 14.79
C PHE A 152 -15.71 -12.76 15.04
N ASN A 153 -16.86 -13.44 15.04
CA ASN A 153 -16.93 -14.90 15.12
C ASN A 153 -15.84 -15.53 14.22
N HIS A 154 -15.06 -16.46 14.78
CA HIS A 154 -13.92 -17.10 14.12
C HIS A 154 -14.28 -17.51 12.69
N TYR A 155 -13.64 -16.88 11.71
CA TYR A 155 -13.63 -17.34 10.32
C TYR A 155 -12.46 -18.32 10.19
N ASP A 156 -12.65 -19.56 10.65
CA ASP A 156 -11.56 -20.52 10.86
C ASP A 156 -11.00 -21.12 9.55
N GLU A 157 -11.69 -21.00 8.40
CA GLU A 157 -11.20 -21.59 7.14
C GLU A 157 -11.47 -20.74 5.89
N ALA A 158 -10.68 -20.98 4.82
CA ALA A 158 -10.88 -20.43 3.47
C ALA A 158 -12.31 -20.63 2.94
N THR A 159 -12.99 -21.65 3.42
CA THR A 159 -14.37 -22.06 3.13
C THR A 159 -15.43 -21.14 3.72
N ASP A 160 -15.14 -20.44 4.83
CA ASP A 160 -16.09 -19.57 5.55
C ASP A 160 -16.21 -18.16 4.93
N PHE A 161 -15.18 -17.65 4.24
CA PHE A 161 -15.24 -16.37 3.52
C PHE A 161 -16.37 -16.35 2.51
N TYR A 162 -16.52 -17.46 1.81
CA TYR A 162 -17.52 -17.62 0.78
C TYR A 162 -18.91 -17.90 1.35
N ASN A 163 -19.04 -18.40 2.57
CA ASN A 163 -20.34 -18.75 3.18
C ASN A 163 -20.91 -17.65 4.08
N ALA A 164 -20.21 -16.52 4.19
CA ALA A 164 -20.62 -15.42 5.02
C ALA A 164 -21.83 -14.70 4.40
N GLU A 165 -23.04 -15.15 4.69
CA GLU A 165 -24.26 -14.41 4.38
C GLU A 165 -24.60 -13.46 5.53
N ASN A 166 -25.16 -12.30 5.20
CA ASN A 166 -25.93 -11.54 6.18
C ASN A 166 -27.30 -11.16 5.58
N ALA A 167 -28.14 -10.52 6.38
CA ALA A 167 -29.50 -10.17 5.97
C ALA A 167 -29.57 -9.37 4.65
N ASN A 168 -28.49 -8.70 4.24
CA ASN A 168 -28.46 -7.79 3.11
C ASN A 168 -27.56 -8.25 1.95
N PHE A 169 -26.54 -9.08 2.21
CA PHE A 169 -25.49 -9.42 1.24
C PHE A 169 -25.20 -10.92 1.19
N ASP A 170 -25.02 -11.43 -0.03
CA ASP A 170 -24.54 -12.78 -0.33
C ASP A 170 -23.17 -12.69 -1.04
N PHE A 171 -22.19 -13.37 -0.46
CA PHE A 171 -20.80 -13.43 -0.91
C PHE A 171 -20.40 -14.83 -1.45
N ARG A 172 -21.36 -15.76 -1.60
CA ARG A 172 -21.12 -17.14 -2.09
C ARG A 172 -20.73 -17.24 -3.55
N VAL A 173 -21.00 -16.21 -4.35
CA VAL A 173 -20.79 -16.25 -5.81
C VAL A 173 -19.30 -16.35 -6.17
N PHE A 174 -18.38 -15.92 -5.31
CA PHE A 174 -16.93 -16.07 -5.54
C PHE A 174 -16.44 -17.54 -5.54
N LYS A 175 -17.30 -18.51 -5.20
CA LYS A 175 -16.96 -19.93 -4.99
C LYS A 175 -17.10 -20.81 -6.25
N LYS A 176 -17.80 -20.36 -7.28
CA LYS A 176 -18.07 -21.17 -8.48
C LYS A 176 -17.20 -20.70 -9.63
N ASP A 177 -16.13 -21.45 -9.89
CA ASP A 177 -15.31 -21.29 -11.10
C ASP A 177 -16.23 -21.27 -12.34
N GLY A 178 -16.26 -20.14 -13.05
CA GLY A 178 -17.01 -19.97 -14.29
C GLY A 178 -18.38 -19.29 -14.20
N LEU A 179 -18.82 -18.79 -13.04
CA LEU A 179 -19.93 -17.82 -12.97
C LEU A 179 -19.41 -16.39 -13.12
N LEU A 180 -20.26 -15.49 -13.63
CA LEU A 180 -20.01 -14.05 -13.65
C LEU A 180 -19.70 -13.57 -12.23
N ASP A 181 -18.53 -12.96 -12.05
CA ASP A 181 -18.19 -12.28 -10.80
C ASP A 181 -19.28 -11.24 -10.48
N PRO A 182 -19.74 -11.15 -9.22
CA PRO A 182 -20.79 -10.19 -8.86
C PRO A 182 -20.36 -8.76 -9.15
N ASP A 183 -21.30 -7.86 -9.42
CA ASP A 183 -20.99 -6.45 -9.68
C ASP A 183 -20.39 -5.76 -8.44
N LEU A 184 -19.59 -4.71 -8.68
CA LEU A 184 -19.11 -3.82 -7.63
C LEU A 184 -20.23 -2.82 -7.28
N LEU A 185 -20.95 -3.07 -6.19
CA LEU A 185 -22.11 -2.28 -5.79
C LEU A 185 -21.71 -1.13 -4.87
N GLN A 186 -22.27 0.05 -5.12
CA GLN A 186 -22.12 1.19 -4.22
C GLN A 186 -23.12 1.08 -3.07
N ILE A 187 -22.62 0.82 -1.86
CA ILE A 187 -23.44 0.67 -0.64
C ILE A 187 -23.68 2.03 0.04
N SER A 188 -22.71 2.94 -0.06
CA SER A 188 -22.82 4.32 0.40
C SER A 188 -22.04 5.26 -0.52
N SER A 189 -22.09 6.57 -0.29
CA SER A 189 -21.40 7.56 -1.14
C SER A 189 -19.92 7.27 -1.36
N GLU A 190 -19.24 6.67 -0.38
CA GLU A 190 -17.80 6.39 -0.38
C GLU A 190 -17.46 4.91 -0.13
N HIS A 191 -18.40 3.98 -0.32
CA HIS A 191 -18.18 2.56 -0.03
C HIS A 191 -18.75 1.66 -1.12
N TRP A 192 -17.87 0.90 -1.74
CA TRP A 192 -18.17 -0.08 -2.78
C TRP A 192 -17.78 -1.47 -2.32
N VAL A 193 -18.65 -2.44 -2.59
CA VAL A 193 -18.46 -3.84 -2.21
C VAL A 193 -18.94 -4.73 -3.34
N ARG A 194 -18.13 -5.72 -3.67
CA ARG A 194 -18.50 -6.73 -4.64
C ARG A 194 -19.30 -7.83 -3.97
N CYS A 195 -20.60 -7.87 -4.22
CA CYS A 195 -21.54 -8.82 -3.62
C CYS A 195 -22.83 -8.91 -4.43
N THR A 196 -23.63 -9.94 -4.17
CA THR A 196 -25.03 -9.97 -4.62
C THR A 196 -25.95 -9.52 -3.49
N ILE A 197 -27.02 -8.78 -3.82
CA ILE A 197 -28.04 -8.39 -2.84
C ILE A 197 -29.02 -9.56 -2.67
N ASN A 198 -29.32 -9.91 -1.43
CA ASN A 198 -30.40 -10.86 -1.12
C ASN A 198 -31.75 -10.22 -1.45
N ASN A 199 -32.34 -10.56 -2.60
CA ASN A 199 -33.73 -10.21 -2.88
C ASN A 199 -34.62 -11.04 -1.93
N LYS A 200 -35.35 -10.35 -1.04
CA LYS A 200 -36.47 -10.96 -0.32
C LYS A 200 -37.59 -11.34 -1.28
#